data_AF-A0A0S8F273-F1
#
_entry.id   AF-A0A0S8F273-F1
#
_cell.length_a   1.000
_cell.length_b   1.000
_cell.length_c   1.000
_cell.angle_alpha   90.00
_cell.angle_beta   90.00
_cell.angle_gamma   90.00
#
_symmetry.space_group_name_H-M   'P 1'
#
loop_
_entity.id
_entity.type
_entity.pdbx_description
1 polymer ?
#
loop_
_entity_poly.entity_id
_entity_poly.type
_entity_poly.pdbx_seq_one_letter_code
_entity_poly.pdbx_strand_id
1 'polypeptide(L)' 'MDQSTINLALSAALAVAGWFGRQLWEAVQKLKEDLHRIEADLPKSYVLKDDMDKRMDHIEDMFKRIYDKLDAKQDK' A
#
# COMPACT_ATOMS: atom_id res chain seq x y z
N MET A 1 21.28 -23.24 -19.66
CA MET A 1 20.44 -22.78 -18.52
C MET A 1 19.52 -23.93 -18.19
N ASP A 2 19.63 -24.48 -16.98
CA ASP A 2 18.85 -25.65 -16.60
C ASP A 2 17.38 -25.27 -16.38
N GLN A 3 16.47 -26.13 -16.83
CA GLN A 3 15.01 -25.96 -16.69
C GLN A 3 14.58 -25.73 -15.24
N SER A 4 15.36 -26.25 -14.27
CA SER A 4 15.18 -26.02 -12.84
C SER A 4 15.27 -24.54 -12.46
N THR A 5 16.22 -23.78 -13.03
CA THR A 5 16.39 -22.34 -12.72
C THR A 5 15.23 -21.51 -13.24
N ILE A 6 14.71 -21.85 -14.42
CA ILE A 6 13.57 -21.15 -15.03
C ILE A 6 12.29 -21.42 -14.23
N ASN A 7 12.05 -22.67 -13.82
CA ASN A 7 10.89 -23.03 -12.99
C ASN A 7 10.96 -22.39 -11.59
N LEU A 8 12.16 -22.28 -11.02
CA LEU A 8 12.38 -21.59 -9.74
C LEU A 8 12.07 -20.10 -9.85
N ALA A 9 12.57 -19.43 -10.90
CA ALA A 9 12.31 -18.01 -11.13
C ALA A 9 10.80 -17.74 -11.35
N LEU A 10 10.12 -18.59 -12.10
CA LEU A 10 8.69 -18.44 -12.37
C LEU A 10 7.85 -18.64 -11.10
N SER A 11 8.20 -19.63 -10.26
CA SER A 11 7.49 -19.87 -9.00
C SER A 11 7.73 -18.74 -7.99
N ALA A 12 8.95 -18.20 -7.92
CA ALA A 12 9.25 -17.01 -7.13
C ALA A 12 8.45 -15.79 -7.60
N ALA A 13 8.39 -15.54 -8.92
CA ALA A 13 7.62 -14.43 -9.48
C ALA A 13 6.12 -14.53 -9.16
N LEU A 14 5.53 -15.72 -9.27
CA LEU A 14 4.13 -15.95 -8.94
C LEU A 14 3.85 -15.77 -7.44
N ALA A 15 4.77 -16.22 -6.57
CA ALA A 15 4.65 -16.02 -5.13
C ALA A 15 4.71 -14.53 -4.75
N VAL A 16 5.60 -13.77 -5.39
CA VAL A 16 5.70 -12.32 -5.20
C VAL A 16 4.43 -11.61 -5.67
N ALA A 17 3.92 -11.96 -6.86
CA ALA A 17 2.69 -11.39 -7.40
C ALA A 17 1.47 -11.68 -6.50
N GLY A 18 1.36 -12.92 -5.99
CA GLY A 18 0.29 -13.30 -5.06
C GLY A 18 0.36 -12.53 -3.73
N TRP A 19 1.55 -12.41 -3.15
CA TRP A 19 1.74 -11.60 -1.93
C TRP A 19 1.46 -10.11 -2.17
N PHE A 20 1.84 -9.59 -3.33
CA PHE A 20 1.60 -8.21 -3.71
C PHE A 20 0.10 -7.92 -3.86
N GLY A 21 -0.65 -8.81 -4.51
CA GLY A 21 -2.10 -8.71 -4.58
C GLY A 21 -2.76 -8.65 -3.19
N ARG A 22 -2.26 -9.45 -2.23
CA ARG A 22 -2.72 -9.39 -0.84
C ARG A 22 -2.40 -8.04 -0.17
N GLN A 23 -1.19 -7.52 -0.35
CA GLN A 23 -0.82 -6.22 0.21
C GLN A 23 -1.65 -5.07 -0.38
N LEU A 24 -1.91 -5.10 -1.69
CA LEU A 24 -2.81 -4.15 -2.34
C LEU A 24 -4.23 -4.22 -1.76
N TRP A 25 -4.75 -5.43 -1.55
CA TRP A 25 -6.06 -5.61 -0.92
C TRP A 25 -6.10 -5.02 0.48
N GLU A 26 -5.09 -5.30 1.32
CA GLU A 26 -4.98 -4.75 2.68
C GLU A 26 -4.92 -3.21 2.66
N ALA A 27 -4.17 -2.61 1.72
CA ALA A 27 -4.10 -1.16 1.56
C ALA A 27 -5.45 -0.55 1.14
N VAL A 28 -6.17 -1.18 0.21
CA VAL A 28 -7.51 -0.74 -0.22
C VAL A 28 -8.50 -0.81 0.94
N GLN A 29 -8.47 -1.88 1.75
CA GLN A 29 -9.33 -1.99 2.93
C GLN A 29 -9.02 -0.89 3.96
N LYS A 30 -7.74 -0.60 4.19
CA LYS A 30 -7.32 0.48 5.10
C LYS A 30 -7.77 1.86 4.61
N LEU A 31 -7.62 2.13 3.31
CA LEU A 31 -8.10 3.39 2.72
C LEU A 31 -9.62 3.57 2.87
N LYS A 32 -10.37 2.47 2.69
CA LYS A 32 -11.82 2.48 2.89
C LYS A 32 -12.20 2.78 4.35
N GLU A 33 -11.45 2.23 5.30
CA GLU A 33 -11.63 2.51 6.73
C GLU A 33 -11.33 3.98 7.05
N ASP A 34 -10.22 4.51 6.53
CA ASP A 34 -9.81 5.90 6.73
C ASP A 34 -10.84 6.88 6.13
N LEU A 35 -11.42 6.55 4.97
CA LEU A 35 -12.50 7.33 4.37
C LEU A 35 -13.77 7.31 5.22
N HIS A 36 -14.13 6.16 5.77
CA HIS A 36 -15.28 6.06 6.67
C HIS A 36 -15.08 6.88 7.96
N ARG A 37 -13.84 6.92 8.48
CA ARG A 37 -13.48 7.80 9.60
C ARG A 37 -13.61 9.28 9.22
N ILE A 38 -13.15 9.67 8.03
CA ILE A 38 -13.32 11.05 7.53
C ILE A 38 -14.80 11.43 7.42
N GLU A 39 -15.62 10.54 6.87
CA GLU A 39 -17.07 10.77 6.73
C GLU A 39 -17.76 10.91 8.10
N ALA A 40 -17.35 10.09 9.07
CA ALA A 40 -17.85 10.16 10.44
C ALA A 40 -17.36 11.41 11.20
N ASP A 41 -16.16 11.91 10.89
CA ASP A 41 -15.56 13.11 11.49
C ASP A 41 -16.05 14.42 10.84
N LEU A 42 -16.69 14.36 9.67
CA LEU A 42 -17.17 15.52 8.93
C LEU A 42 -18.29 16.37 9.60
N PRO A 43 -19.17 15.84 10.48
CA PRO A 43 -20.26 16.62 11.03
C PRO A 43 -19.80 17.34 12.30
N LYS A 44 -19.01 18.43 12.13
CA LYS A 44 -19.00 19.64 13.00
C LYS A 44 -17.84 20.56 12.59
N SER A 45 -18.18 21.66 11.94
CA SER A 45 -17.38 22.90 11.93
C SER A 45 -15.96 22.79 11.33
N TYR A 46 -15.83 23.19 10.06
CA TYR A 46 -14.63 23.87 9.54
C TYR A 46 -13.31 23.18 9.88
N VAL A 47 -12.98 22.10 9.16
CA VAL A 47 -11.65 21.48 9.25
C VAL A 47 -10.62 22.58 8.91
N LEU A 48 -9.80 22.98 9.88
CA LEU A 48 -8.71 23.92 9.66
C LEU A 48 -7.82 23.35 8.54
N LYS A 49 -7.36 24.20 7.61
CA LYS A 49 -6.41 23.82 6.55
C LYS A 49 -5.26 22.91 7.05
N ASP A 50 -4.80 23.16 8.27
CA ASP A 50 -3.75 22.40 8.95
C ASP A 50 -4.04 20.88 9.09
N ASP A 51 -5.30 20.49 9.30
CA ASP A 51 -5.69 19.08 9.40
C ASP A 51 -5.78 18.39 8.03
N MET A 52 -6.05 19.14 6.97
CA MET A 52 -5.97 18.63 5.59
C MET A 52 -4.54 18.40 5.17
N ASP A 53 -3.64 19.33 5.49
CA ASP A 53 -2.20 19.20 5.20
C ASP A 53 -1.61 17.99 5.95
N LYS A 54 -1.93 17.79 7.23
CA LYS A 54 -1.52 16.60 8.00
C LYS A 54 -2.03 15.28 7.41
N ARG A 55 -3.25 15.26 6.90
CA ARG A 55 -3.81 14.07 6.23
C ARG A 55 -3.11 13.81 4.90
N MET A 56 -2.73 14.86 4.17
CA MET A 56 -1.98 14.74 2.92
C MET A 56 -0.57 14.19 3.15
N ASP A 57 0.13 14.69 4.18
CA ASP A 57 1.44 14.20 4.58
C ASP A 57 1.40 12.72 4.98
N HIS A 58 0.35 12.30 5.70
CA HIS A 58 0.15 10.90 6.06
C HIS A 58 -0.09 10.01 4.83
N ILE A 59 -0.80 10.51 3.82
CA ILE A 59 -1.02 9.82 2.55
C ILE A 59 0.31 9.69 1.78
N GLU A 60 1.12 10.74 1.71
CA GLU A 60 2.46 10.68 1.09
C GLU A 60 3.38 9.68 1.79
N ASP A 61 3.38 9.64 3.12
CA ASP A 61 4.18 8.68 3.89
C ASP A 61 3.72 7.23 3.64
N MET A 62 2.40 7.01 3.53
CA MET A 62 1.86 5.71 3.14
C MET A 62 2.32 5.29 1.74
N PHE A 63 2.36 6.21 0.77
CA PHE A 63 2.86 5.93 -0.58
C PHE A 63 4.37 5.65 -0.60
N LYS A 64 5.18 6.41 0.15
CA LYS A 64 6.63 6.14 0.29
C LYS A 64 6.89 4.74 0.85
N ARG A 65 6.17 4.35 1.91
CA ARG A 65 6.30 3.00 2.50
C ARG A 65 5.90 1.89 1.53
N ILE A 66 4.93 2.13 0.65
CA ILE A 66 4.58 1.17 -0.42
C ILE A 66 5.74 1.06 -1.42
N TYR A 67 6.37 2.19 -1.77
CA TYR A 67 7.51 2.23 -2.67
C TYR A 67 8.74 1.50 -2.10
N ASP A 68 9.08 1.75 -0.83
CA ASP A 68 10.22 1.10 -0.17
C ASP A 68 10.01 -0.43 -0.06
N LYS A 69 8.77 -0.86 0.20
CA LYS A 69 8.42 -2.29 0.21
C LYS A 69 8.45 -2.93 -1.16
N LEU A 70 8.20 -2.15 -2.23
CA LEU A 70 8.30 -2.62 -3.61
C LEU A 70 9.76 -2.87 -3.97
N ASP A 71 10.64 -1.95 -3.60
CA ASP A 71 12.07 -2.01 -3.89
C ASP A 71 12.76 -3.16 -3.15
N ALA A 72 12.46 -3.31 -1.85
CA ALA A 72 13.05 -4.36 -1.01
C ALA A 72 12.61 -5.81 -1.35
N LYS A 73 11.66 -5.99 -2.28
CA LYS A 73 11.14 -7.31 -2.68
C LYS A 73 11.62 -7.79 -4.05
N GLN A 74 12.25 -6.90 -4.83
CA GLN A 74 12.98 -7.31 -6.03
C GLN A 74 14.42 -7.77 -5.72
N ASP A 75 14.99 -7.31 -4.60
CA ASP A 75 16.27 -7.82 -4.07
C ASP A 75 16.07 -9.05 -3.18
N LYS A 76 15.75 -10.21 -3.78
CA LYS A 76 16.03 -11.56 -3.23
C LYS A 76 15.77 -12.67 -4.23
#